data_AF-A0A9W6Z975-F1
#
_entry.id   AF-A0A9W6Z975-F1
#
_cell.length_a   1.000
_cell.length_b   1.000
_cell.length_c   1.000
_cell.angle_alpha   90.00
_cell.angle_beta   90.00
_cell.angle_gamma   90.00
#
_symmetry.space_group_name_H-M   'P 1'
#
loop_
_entity.id
_entity.type
_entity.pdbx_description
1 polymer ?
#
loop_
_entity_poly.entity_id
_entity_poly.type
_entity_poly.pdbx_seq_one_letter_code
_entity_poly.pdbx_strand_id
1 'polypeptide(L)'
;MQAFKEQLKKGKKKVEKYGRRQAEKVLQKLGAHTSSSNPEVDEKVNKVSELDGQLQELYDGVSEYLIAVSVMQAASTRVAQTFSKITDSQDPQLKAIMEEFLKKNQNIEEWTHEAIHQTCMEMIVRPTGEKLNEIPELTNKLTLRDQKLLDYDAYRSRFSAETAKNADSEQTLKLASKVDRARESLEMITSDVLGKCQNIQERSPEMISAAFSSFVACQVIMNARSTENIEPLLQKLPLSAEAICMICKNSHEDLLT
;
A
#
# COMPACT_ATOMS: atom_id res chain seq x y z
N MET A 1 48.04 -6.21 -26.04
CA MET A 1 46.74 -6.77 -26.53
C MET A 1 46.53 -8.26 -26.22
N GLN A 2 47.55 -9.12 -26.34
CA GLN A 2 47.41 -10.57 -26.16
C GLN A 2 47.07 -11.00 -24.70
N ALA A 3 47.69 -10.35 -23.71
CA ALA A 3 47.41 -10.57 -22.29
C ALA A 3 45.97 -10.18 -21.88
N PHE A 4 45.40 -9.12 -22.49
CA PHE A 4 44.01 -8.70 -22.25
C PHE A 4 43.01 -9.70 -22.85
N LYS A 5 43.28 -10.21 -24.06
CA LYS A 5 42.49 -11.30 -24.67
C LYS A 5 42.58 -12.59 -23.85
N GLU A 6 43.71 -12.89 -23.23
CA GLU A 6 43.87 -14.01 -22.30
C GLU A 6 43.12 -13.82 -20.99
N GLN A 7 43.11 -12.61 -20.42
CA GLN A 7 42.31 -12.31 -19.24
C GLN A 7 40.80 -12.38 -19.52
N LEU A 8 40.34 -11.93 -20.69
CA LEU A 8 38.96 -12.11 -21.16
C LEU A 8 38.60 -13.58 -21.37
N LYS A 9 39.51 -14.41 -21.93
CA LYS A 9 39.32 -15.87 -22.04
C LYS A 9 39.24 -16.54 -20.67
N LYS A 10 40.08 -16.14 -19.71
CA LYS A 10 40.04 -16.64 -18.32
C LYS A 10 38.77 -16.17 -17.58
N GLY A 11 38.29 -14.97 -17.86
CA GLY A 11 37.01 -14.44 -17.39
C GLY A 11 35.82 -15.23 -17.93
N LYS A 12 35.77 -15.50 -19.25
CA LYS A 12 34.74 -16.36 -19.86
C LYS A 12 34.67 -17.76 -19.24
N LYS A 13 35.82 -18.41 -18.99
CA LYS A 13 35.89 -19.72 -18.31
C LYS A 13 35.42 -19.67 -16.84
N LYS A 14 35.57 -18.53 -16.15
CA LYS A 14 35.02 -18.35 -14.80
C LYS A 14 33.51 -18.10 -14.83
N VAL A 15 33.01 -17.43 -15.87
CA VAL A 15 31.58 -17.23 -16.13
C VAL A 15 30.88 -18.55 -16.47
N GLU A 16 31.55 -19.51 -17.11
CA GLU A 16 31.06 -20.88 -17.35
C GLU A 16 30.77 -21.68 -16.06
N LYS A 17 31.34 -21.30 -14.91
CA LYS A 17 31.00 -21.92 -13.60
C LYS A 17 29.67 -21.44 -13.03
N TYR A 18 29.13 -20.34 -13.55
CA TYR A 18 27.82 -19.84 -13.15
C TYR A 18 26.73 -20.49 -14.01
N GLY A 19 25.55 -20.73 -13.44
CA GLY A 19 24.38 -21.13 -14.23
C GLY A 19 24.13 -20.13 -15.37
N ARG A 20 23.53 -20.59 -16.48
CA ARG A 20 23.36 -19.80 -17.72
C ARG A 20 22.85 -18.36 -17.46
N ARG A 21 21.88 -18.20 -16.56
CA ARG A 21 21.25 -16.91 -16.25
C ARG A 21 22.18 -15.97 -15.49
N GLN A 22 22.91 -16.48 -14.50
CA GLN A 22 23.89 -15.69 -13.76
C GLN A 22 25.05 -15.26 -14.67
N ALA A 23 25.46 -16.15 -15.58
CA ALA A 23 26.45 -15.84 -16.61
C ALA A 23 25.98 -14.70 -17.52
N GLU A 24 24.75 -14.77 -18.03
CA GLU A 24 24.18 -13.72 -18.89
C GLU A 24 24.10 -12.37 -18.17
N LYS A 25 23.60 -12.36 -16.93
CA LYS A 25 23.49 -11.14 -16.12
C LYS A 25 24.85 -10.44 -15.93
N VAL A 26 25.92 -11.21 -15.73
CA VAL A 26 27.28 -10.67 -15.62
C VAL A 26 27.75 -10.10 -16.97
N LEU A 27 27.49 -10.80 -18.08
CA LEU A 27 27.89 -10.34 -19.42
C LEU A 27 27.16 -9.06 -19.83
N GLN A 28 25.89 -8.92 -19.47
CA GLN A 28 25.13 -7.68 -19.68
C GLN A 28 25.70 -6.52 -18.87
N LYS A 29 26.00 -6.74 -17.57
CA LYS A 29 26.63 -5.71 -16.71
C LYS A 29 28.01 -5.26 -17.21
N LEU A 30 28.74 -6.14 -17.90
CA LEU A 30 30.04 -5.83 -18.50
C LEU A 30 29.92 -5.17 -19.89
N GLY A 31 28.70 -4.96 -20.40
CA GLY A 31 28.44 -4.43 -21.74
C GLY A 31 28.77 -5.39 -22.87
N ALA A 32 29.08 -6.65 -22.56
CA ALA A 32 29.45 -7.65 -23.56
C ALA A 32 28.22 -8.16 -24.33
N HIS A 33 27.06 -8.25 -23.67
CA HIS A 33 25.78 -8.59 -24.27
C HIS A 33 24.77 -7.45 -24.03
N THR A 34 23.82 -7.27 -24.94
CA THR A 34 22.74 -6.28 -24.81
C THR A 34 21.48 -6.91 -24.23
N SER A 35 20.87 -6.22 -23.26
CA SER A 35 19.57 -6.61 -22.68
C SER A 35 18.44 -6.23 -23.61
N SER A 36 17.44 -7.10 -23.75
CA SER A 36 16.20 -6.81 -24.48
C SER A 36 15.14 -6.18 -23.56
N SER A 37 15.46 -5.02 -22.97
CA SER A 37 14.52 -4.35 -22.05
C SER A 37 13.19 -4.00 -22.74
N ASN A 38 12.11 -3.97 -21.97
CA ASN A 38 10.80 -3.51 -22.42
C ASN A 38 10.36 -2.31 -21.56
N PRO A 39 10.48 -1.07 -22.09
CA PRO A 39 10.13 0.14 -21.35
C PRO A 39 8.68 0.17 -20.84
N GLU A 40 7.74 -0.47 -21.53
CA GLU A 40 6.34 -0.53 -21.12
C GLU A 40 6.17 -1.35 -19.84
N VAL A 41 6.90 -2.47 -19.71
CA VAL A 41 6.90 -3.27 -18.48
C VAL A 41 7.45 -2.45 -17.32
N ASP A 42 8.57 -1.77 -17.52
CA ASP A 42 9.20 -0.93 -16.49
C ASP A 42 8.23 0.18 -16.04
N GLU A 43 7.59 0.88 -16.97
CA GLU A 43 6.61 1.91 -16.67
C GLU A 43 5.42 1.37 -15.86
N LYS A 44 4.82 0.26 -16.30
CA LYS A 44 3.65 -0.31 -15.65
C LYS A 44 3.95 -0.87 -14.26
N VAL A 45 5.10 -1.53 -14.11
CA VAL A 45 5.56 -2.03 -12.80
C VAL A 45 5.85 -0.87 -11.85
N ASN A 46 6.48 0.21 -12.32
CA ASN A 46 6.74 1.38 -11.48
C ASN A 46 5.46 2.01 -10.95
N LYS A 47 4.43 2.16 -11.81
CA LYS A 47 3.11 2.66 -11.39
C LYS A 47 2.44 1.78 -10.34
N VAL A 48 2.53 0.45 -10.49
CA VAL A 48 2.01 -0.48 -9.47
C VAL A 48 2.81 -0.38 -8.18
N SER A 49 4.14 -0.23 -8.24
CA SER A 49 4.98 -0.07 -7.06
C SER A 49 4.70 1.22 -6.30
N GLU A 50 4.41 2.32 -6.99
CA GLU A 50 4.01 3.58 -6.37
C GLU A 50 2.65 3.43 -5.68
N LEU A 51 1.68 2.81 -6.38
CA LEU A 51 0.37 2.51 -5.82
C LEU A 51 0.47 1.59 -4.59
N ASP A 52 1.32 0.55 -4.63
CA ASP A 52 1.55 -0.37 -3.51
C ASP A 52 1.99 0.39 -2.24
N GLY A 53 2.97 1.28 -2.38
CA GLY A 53 3.41 2.15 -1.28
C GLY A 53 2.28 3.03 -0.73
N GLN A 54 1.50 3.66 -1.61
CA GLN A 54 0.36 4.50 -1.22
C GLN A 54 -0.76 3.70 -0.53
N LEU A 55 -1.04 2.48 -0.98
CA LEU A 55 -2.02 1.58 -0.38
C LEU A 55 -1.56 1.10 1.00
N GLN A 56 -0.26 0.83 1.17
CA GLN A 56 0.31 0.47 2.47
C GLN A 56 0.19 1.63 3.46
N GLU A 57 0.54 2.85 3.04
CA GLU A 57 0.36 4.06 3.85
C GLU A 57 -1.10 4.29 4.26
N LEU A 58 -2.06 4.07 3.33
CA LEU A 58 -3.49 4.15 3.64
C LEU A 58 -3.92 3.10 4.68
N TYR A 59 -3.49 1.85 4.50
CA TYR A 59 -3.82 0.75 5.40
C TYR A 59 -3.35 1.02 6.83
N ASP A 60 -2.08 1.40 6.96
CA ASP A 60 -1.46 1.69 8.26
C ASP A 60 -2.06 2.96 8.87
N GLY A 61 -2.26 4.01 8.06
CA GLY A 61 -2.82 5.28 8.52
C GLY A 61 -4.24 5.16 9.07
N VAL A 62 -5.11 4.34 8.44
CA VAL A 62 -6.47 4.10 8.95
C VAL A 62 -6.44 3.25 10.22
N SER A 63 -5.53 2.29 10.32
CA SER A 63 -5.35 1.48 11.53
C SER A 63 -4.89 2.33 12.71
N GLU A 64 -3.92 3.22 12.49
CA GLU A 64 -3.44 4.18 13.48
C GLU A 64 -4.53 5.17 13.88
N TYR A 65 -5.30 5.69 12.92
CA TYR A 65 -6.44 6.57 13.17
C TYR A 65 -7.46 5.93 14.12
N LEU A 66 -7.83 4.66 13.89
CA LEU A 66 -8.80 3.96 14.74
C LEU A 66 -8.28 3.78 16.18
N ILE A 67 -6.99 3.47 16.33
CA ILE A 67 -6.34 3.40 17.65
C ILE A 67 -6.39 4.79 18.33
N ALA A 68 -6.07 5.86 17.60
CA ALA A 68 -6.09 7.22 18.13
C ALA A 68 -7.49 7.64 18.60
N VAL A 69 -8.54 7.30 17.85
CA VAL A 69 -9.93 7.53 18.23
C VAL A 69 -10.25 6.80 19.55
N SER A 70 -9.91 5.52 19.67
CA SER A 70 -10.14 4.76 20.90
C SER A 70 -9.37 5.34 22.10
N VAL A 71 -8.11 5.74 21.90
CA VAL A 71 -7.29 6.36 22.95
C VAL A 71 -7.88 7.70 23.40
N MET A 72 -8.35 8.53 22.46
CA MET A 72 -9.00 9.81 22.77
C MET A 72 -10.28 9.60 23.59
N GLN A 73 -11.13 8.64 23.20
CA GLN A 73 -12.37 8.33 23.91
C GLN A 73 -12.10 7.82 25.33
N ALA A 74 -11.18 6.87 25.48
CA ALA A 74 -10.77 6.37 26.79
C ALA A 74 -10.18 7.47 27.69
N ALA A 75 -9.42 8.41 27.11
CA ALA A 75 -8.91 9.57 27.84
C ALA A 75 -10.05 10.51 28.30
N SER A 76 -11.02 10.80 27.42
CA SER A 76 -12.21 11.59 27.74
C SER A 76 -13.01 10.96 28.90
N THR A 77 -13.27 9.65 28.83
CA THR A 77 -13.94 8.88 29.89
C THR A 77 -13.17 8.94 31.22
N ARG A 78 -11.84 8.82 31.21
CA ARG A 78 -11.01 8.92 32.42
C ARG A 78 -11.08 10.31 33.08
N VAL A 79 -11.08 11.37 32.28
CA VAL A 79 -11.23 12.75 32.78
C VAL A 79 -12.60 12.92 33.42
N ALA A 80 -13.67 12.46 32.75
CA ALA A 80 -15.04 12.51 33.26
C ALA A 80 -15.19 11.78 34.61
N GLN A 81 -14.61 10.57 34.73
CA GLN A 81 -14.59 9.81 35.98
C GLN A 81 -13.85 10.53 37.11
N THR A 82 -12.79 11.26 36.78
CA THR A 82 -12.01 12.02 37.77
C THR A 82 -12.83 13.17 38.33
N PHE A 83 -13.52 13.94 37.48
CA PHE A 83 -14.46 14.99 37.93
C PHE A 83 -15.57 14.43 38.81
N SER A 84 -16.17 13.30 38.41
CA SER A 84 -17.23 12.65 39.20
C SER A 84 -16.75 12.24 40.60
N LYS A 85 -15.51 11.74 40.74
CA LYS A 85 -14.92 11.37 42.05
C LYS A 85 -14.63 12.57 42.95
N ILE A 86 -14.23 13.71 42.39
CA ILE A 86 -13.85 14.90 43.18
C ILE A 86 -15.09 15.64 43.71
N THR A 87 -16.20 15.57 42.98
CA THR A 87 -17.43 16.35 43.25
C THR A 87 -18.25 15.80 44.43
N ASP A 88 -17.68 14.94 45.26
CA ASP A 88 -18.43 14.16 46.24
C ASP A 88 -19.14 15.07 47.28
N SER A 89 -20.46 14.86 47.41
CA SER A 89 -21.44 15.33 48.40
C SER A 89 -22.07 16.74 48.35
N GLN A 90 -21.48 17.76 47.72
CA GLN A 90 -21.97 19.15 47.94
C GLN A 90 -23.04 19.66 46.95
N ASP A 91 -23.12 19.10 45.73
CA ASP A 91 -24.14 19.46 44.72
C ASP A 91 -24.73 18.21 44.05
N PRO A 92 -25.91 17.75 44.52
CA PRO A 92 -26.60 16.59 43.94
C PRO A 92 -27.01 16.78 42.47
N GLN A 93 -27.29 18.01 42.02
CA GLN A 93 -27.70 18.27 40.63
C GLN A 93 -26.49 18.16 39.69
N LEU A 94 -25.37 18.77 40.07
CA LEU A 94 -24.12 18.65 39.32
C LEU A 94 -23.66 17.19 39.25
N LYS A 95 -23.76 16.44 40.36
CA LYS A 95 -23.43 15.01 40.38
C LYS A 95 -24.28 14.21 39.38
N ALA A 96 -25.59 14.46 39.32
CA ALA A 96 -26.47 13.80 38.35
C ALA A 96 -26.10 14.12 36.89
N ILE A 97 -25.73 15.38 36.60
CA ILE A 97 -25.28 15.79 35.26
C ILE A 97 -23.95 15.10 34.89
N MET A 98 -23.01 14.99 35.84
CA MET A 98 -21.73 14.29 35.61
C MET A 98 -21.92 12.79 35.36
N GLU A 99 -22.81 12.14 36.10
CA GLU A 99 -23.18 10.74 35.88
C GLU A 99 -23.86 10.54 34.52
N GLU A 100 -24.74 11.46 34.12
CA GLU A 100 -25.37 11.47 32.79
C GLU A 100 -24.33 11.64 31.67
N PHE A 101 -23.39 12.58 31.83
CA PHE A 101 -22.27 12.78 30.90
C PHE A 101 -21.42 11.53 30.76
N LEU A 102 -21.02 10.92 31.88
CA LEU A 102 -20.18 9.72 31.88
C LEU A 102 -20.87 8.57 31.14
N LYS A 103 -22.17 8.34 31.40
CA LYS A 103 -22.96 7.32 30.71
C LYS A 103 -23.06 7.60 29.21
N LYS A 104 -23.29 8.86 28.80
CA LYS A 104 -23.34 9.26 27.39
C LYS A 104 -21.98 9.05 26.70
N ASN A 105 -20.88 9.42 27.35
CA ASN A 105 -19.53 9.19 26.84
C ASN A 105 -19.23 7.71 26.62
N GLN A 106 -19.55 6.85 27.60
CA GLN A 106 -19.38 5.40 27.49
C GLN A 106 -20.21 4.82 26.33
N ASN A 107 -21.48 5.24 26.19
CA ASN A 107 -22.32 4.81 25.08
C ASN A 107 -21.76 5.25 23.71
N ILE A 108 -21.17 6.45 23.61
CA ILE A 108 -20.52 6.93 22.39
C ILE A 108 -19.28 6.10 22.09
N GLU A 109 -18.44 5.83 23.10
CA GLU A 109 -17.24 5.00 22.99
C GLU A 109 -17.56 3.60 22.47
N GLU A 110 -18.54 2.93 23.10
CA GLU A 110 -19.04 1.61 22.67
C GLU A 110 -19.57 1.66 21.23
N TRP A 111 -20.43 2.64 20.93
CA TRP A 111 -21.00 2.78 19.59
C TRP A 111 -19.94 3.08 18.52
N THR A 112 -18.94 3.92 18.81
CA THR A 112 -17.83 4.19 17.89
C THR A 112 -17.02 2.91 17.65
N HIS A 113 -16.72 2.16 18.71
CA HIS A 113 -15.99 0.90 18.59
C HIS A 113 -16.80 -0.15 17.78
N GLU A 114 -18.12 -0.20 17.91
CA GLU A 114 -18.93 -1.17 17.17
C GLU A 114 -19.23 -0.74 15.73
N ALA A 115 -19.63 0.52 15.52
CA ALA A 115 -20.10 0.98 14.22
C ALA A 115 -18.96 1.54 13.35
N ILE A 116 -18.18 2.48 13.89
CA ILE A 116 -17.15 3.19 13.11
C ILE A 116 -15.97 2.27 12.82
N HIS A 117 -15.46 1.57 13.84
CA HIS A 117 -14.34 0.64 13.65
C HIS A 117 -14.69 -0.44 12.62
N GLN A 118 -15.85 -1.10 12.76
CA GLN A 118 -16.28 -2.11 11.79
C GLN A 118 -16.39 -1.51 10.40
N THR A 119 -17.07 -0.38 10.23
CA THR A 119 -17.21 0.27 8.92
C THR A 119 -15.85 0.58 8.29
N CYS A 120 -14.89 1.15 9.03
CA CYS A 120 -13.55 1.39 8.52
C CYS A 120 -12.83 0.08 8.14
N MET A 121 -12.98 -0.97 8.96
CA MET A 121 -12.41 -2.29 8.66
C MET A 121 -12.99 -2.88 7.36
N GLU A 122 -14.30 -2.80 7.18
CA GLU A 122 -15.00 -3.40 6.05
C GLU A 122 -14.81 -2.62 4.74
N MET A 123 -14.89 -1.30 4.83
CA MET A 123 -14.98 -0.43 3.65
C MET A 123 -13.61 0.13 3.23
N ILE A 124 -12.60 0.07 4.10
CA ILE A 124 -11.28 0.66 3.84
C ILE A 124 -10.17 -0.37 4.02
N VAL A 125 -10.01 -0.90 5.23
CA VAL A 125 -8.84 -1.74 5.58
C VAL A 125 -8.86 -3.05 4.80
N ARG A 126 -9.99 -3.77 4.77
CA ARG A 126 -10.12 -5.05 4.08
C ARG A 126 -9.91 -4.93 2.56
N PRO A 127 -10.60 -4.04 1.81
CA PRO A 127 -10.38 -3.89 0.37
C PRO A 127 -8.93 -3.48 0.04
N THR A 128 -8.34 -2.59 0.83
CA THR A 128 -6.94 -2.17 0.67
C THR A 128 -5.99 -3.36 0.89
N GLY A 129 -6.20 -4.14 1.94
CA GLY A 129 -5.42 -5.34 2.23
C GLY A 129 -5.55 -6.43 1.15
N GLU A 130 -6.76 -6.64 0.61
CA GLU A 130 -6.98 -7.54 -0.53
C GLU A 130 -6.18 -7.11 -1.76
N LYS A 131 -6.08 -5.80 -2.03
CA LYS A 131 -5.25 -5.27 -3.12
C LYS A 131 -3.77 -5.45 -2.88
N LEU A 132 -3.28 -5.16 -1.67
CA LEU A 132 -1.88 -5.41 -1.29
C LEU A 132 -1.50 -6.89 -1.47
N ASN A 133 -2.43 -7.81 -1.22
CA ASN A 133 -2.21 -9.24 -1.42
C ASN A 133 -2.06 -9.68 -2.89
N GLU A 134 -2.40 -8.84 -3.87
CA GLU A 134 -2.17 -9.11 -5.31
C GLU A 134 -0.68 -8.89 -5.70
N ILE A 135 0.06 -8.08 -4.94
CA ILE A 135 1.43 -7.64 -5.25
C ILE A 135 2.46 -8.77 -5.17
N PRO A 136 2.44 -9.69 -4.18
CA PRO A 136 3.36 -10.83 -4.15
C PRO A 136 3.28 -11.72 -5.39
N GLU A 137 2.07 -11.93 -5.92
CA GLU A 137 1.89 -12.74 -7.13
C GLU A 137 2.50 -12.04 -8.36
N LEU A 138 2.28 -10.73 -8.49
CA LEU A 138 2.91 -9.92 -9.54
C LEU A 138 4.44 -9.97 -9.43
N THR A 139 4.99 -9.85 -8.22
CA THR A 139 6.43 -9.89 -7.95
C THR A 139 7.06 -11.24 -8.36
N ASN A 140 6.36 -12.35 -8.09
CA ASN A 140 6.77 -13.68 -8.51
C ASN A 140 6.79 -13.82 -10.04
N LYS A 141 5.76 -13.29 -10.72
CA LYS A 141 5.69 -13.31 -12.19
C LYS A 141 6.73 -12.41 -12.83
N LEU A 142 7.01 -11.24 -12.25
CA LEU A 142 8.09 -10.36 -12.69
C LEU A 142 9.46 -11.05 -12.55
N THR A 143 9.70 -11.72 -11.42
CA THR A 143 10.92 -12.51 -11.21
C THR A 143 11.06 -13.63 -12.26
N LEU A 144 9.97 -14.32 -12.58
CA LEU A 144 9.96 -15.35 -13.62
C LEU A 144 10.23 -14.73 -15.01
N ARG A 145 9.61 -13.58 -15.31
CA ARG A 145 9.82 -12.84 -16.55
C ARG A 145 11.28 -12.44 -16.72
N ASP A 146 11.93 -11.91 -15.69
CA ASP A 146 13.34 -11.53 -15.71
C ASP A 146 14.26 -12.73 -15.96
N GLN A 147 13.92 -13.90 -15.39
CA GLN A 147 14.64 -15.14 -15.67
C GLN A 147 14.49 -15.59 -17.13
N LYS A 148 13.30 -15.42 -17.73
CA LYS A 148 13.03 -15.75 -19.13
C LYS A 148 13.72 -14.77 -20.09
N LEU A 149 13.80 -13.49 -19.72
CA LEU A 149 14.52 -12.47 -20.46
C LEU A 149 16.02 -12.83 -20.56
N LEU A 150 16.63 -13.20 -19.43
CA LEU A 150 18.02 -13.66 -19.40
C LEU A 150 18.23 -14.93 -20.24
N ASP A 151 17.27 -15.86 -20.24
CA ASP A 151 17.35 -17.07 -21.06
C ASP A 151 17.29 -16.73 -22.57
N TYR A 152 16.37 -15.83 -22.96
CA TYR A 152 16.24 -15.33 -24.32
C TYR A 152 17.52 -14.63 -24.80
N ASP A 153 18.02 -13.67 -24.03
CA ASP A 153 19.23 -12.90 -24.39
C ASP A 153 20.46 -13.80 -24.51
N ALA A 154 20.59 -14.80 -23.61
CA ALA A 154 21.68 -15.78 -23.67
C ALA A 154 21.62 -16.65 -24.93
N TYR A 155 20.43 -17.13 -25.32
CA TYR A 155 20.27 -17.89 -26.56
C TYR A 155 20.47 -17.02 -27.80
N ARG A 156 19.98 -15.78 -27.79
CA ARG A 156 20.14 -14.82 -28.89
C ARG A 156 21.60 -14.52 -29.15
N SER A 157 22.38 -14.25 -28.09
CA SER A 157 23.82 -14.00 -28.20
C SER A 157 24.57 -15.23 -28.72
N ARG A 158 24.27 -16.43 -28.19
CA ARG A 158 24.87 -17.68 -28.68
C ARG A 158 24.53 -17.97 -30.14
N PHE A 159 23.28 -17.74 -30.55
CA PHE A 159 22.84 -17.87 -31.93
C PHE A 159 23.62 -16.92 -32.83
N SER A 160 23.66 -15.62 -32.50
CA SER A 160 24.43 -14.62 -33.26
C SER A 160 25.90 -15.00 -33.42
N ALA A 161 26.54 -15.47 -32.34
CA ALA A 161 27.93 -15.91 -32.37
C ALA A 161 28.16 -17.18 -33.21
N GLU A 162 27.19 -18.08 -33.31
CA GLU A 162 27.31 -19.31 -34.09
C GLU A 162 27.00 -19.08 -35.57
N THR A 163 25.96 -18.30 -35.87
CA THR A 163 25.62 -17.86 -37.24
C THR A 163 26.79 -17.13 -37.89
N ALA A 164 27.52 -16.30 -37.14
CA ALA A 164 28.71 -15.62 -37.63
C ALA A 164 29.89 -16.55 -37.98
N LYS A 165 29.91 -17.78 -37.44
CA LYS A 165 30.92 -18.80 -37.79
C LYS A 165 30.46 -19.68 -38.95
N ASN A 166 29.23 -20.20 -38.87
CA ASN A 166 28.65 -21.07 -39.88
C ASN A 166 27.12 -20.99 -39.85
N ALA A 167 26.53 -20.32 -40.83
CA ALA A 167 25.09 -20.10 -40.91
C ALA A 167 24.29 -21.40 -41.14
N ASP A 168 24.84 -22.35 -41.90
CA ASP A 168 24.10 -23.55 -42.35
C ASP A 168 24.33 -24.77 -41.45
N SER A 169 25.02 -24.60 -40.32
CA SER A 169 25.29 -25.72 -39.42
C SER A 169 24.03 -26.24 -38.71
N GLU A 170 23.97 -27.54 -38.45
CA GLU A 170 22.91 -28.15 -37.64
C GLU A 170 22.80 -27.50 -36.25
N GLN A 171 23.92 -27.04 -35.70
CA GLN A 171 23.97 -26.33 -34.42
C GLN A 171 23.27 -24.95 -34.51
N THR A 172 23.45 -24.23 -35.61
CA THR A 172 22.81 -22.93 -35.86
C THR A 172 21.29 -23.09 -35.94
N LEU A 173 20.80 -24.10 -36.67
CA LEU A 173 19.37 -24.44 -36.74
C LEU A 173 18.79 -24.82 -35.37
N LYS A 174 19.51 -25.63 -34.59
CA LYS A 174 19.12 -25.96 -33.20
C LYS A 174 19.08 -24.74 -32.29
N LEU A 175 19.99 -23.79 -32.45
CA LEU A 175 19.99 -22.55 -31.66
C LEU A 175 18.85 -21.62 -32.07
N ALA A 176 18.54 -21.51 -33.36
CA ALA A 176 17.39 -20.74 -33.86
C ALA A 176 16.09 -21.20 -33.17
N SER A 177 15.80 -22.50 -33.20
CA SER A 177 14.60 -23.04 -32.53
C SER A 177 14.57 -22.80 -31.01
N LYS A 178 15.74 -22.73 -30.34
CA LYS A 178 15.83 -22.38 -28.90
C LYS A 178 15.56 -20.90 -28.65
N VAL A 179 16.02 -20.02 -29.55
CA VAL A 179 15.72 -18.59 -29.48
C VAL A 179 14.22 -18.37 -29.65
N ASP A 180 13.59 -19.01 -30.63
CA ASP A 180 12.15 -18.84 -30.88
C ASP A 180 11.31 -19.33 -29.69
N ARG A 181 11.59 -20.53 -29.16
CA ARG A 181 10.91 -21.02 -27.94
C ARG A 181 11.13 -20.11 -26.72
N ALA A 182 12.32 -19.54 -26.58
CA ALA A 182 12.61 -18.62 -25.48
C ALA A 182 11.87 -17.28 -25.66
N ARG A 183 11.75 -16.80 -26.90
CA ARG A 183 10.97 -15.61 -27.26
C ARG A 183 9.49 -15.82 -26.93
N GLU A 184 8.88 -16.89 -27.42
CA GLU A 184 7.46 -17.21 -27.15
C GLU A 184 7.18 -17.30 -25.64
N SER A 185 8.07 -17.97 -24.89
CA SER A 185 7.94 -18.06 -23.43
C SER A 185 8.10 -16.71 -22.72
N LEU A 186 8.93 -15.81 -23.24
CA LEU A 186 9.12 -14.46 -22.70
C LEU A 186 7.92 -13.56 -23.02
N GLU A 187 7.38 -13.63 -24.24
CA GLU A 187 6.21 -12.88 -24.67
C GLU A 187 4.97 -13.26 -23.84
N MET A 188 4.76 -14.57 -23.63
CA MET A 188 3.66 -15.08 -22.81
C MET A 188 3.71 -14.53 -21.37
N ILE A 189 4.86 -14.64 -20.69
CA ILE A 189 4.98 -14.13 -19.31
C ILE A 189 4.96 -12.60 -19.25
N THR A 190 5.43 -11.92 -20.30
CA THR A 190 5.36 -10.45 -20.41
C THR A 190 3.91 -9.98 -20.53
N SER A 191 3.10 -10.63 -21.37
CA SER A 191 1.68 -10.33 -21.50
C SER A 191 0.93 -10.55 -20.18
N ASP A 192 1.24 -11.62 -19.47
CA ASP A 192 0.66 -11.91 -18.15
C ASP A 192 1.04 -10.86 -17.09
N VAL A 193 2.29 -10.42 -17.04
CA VAL A 193 2.75 -9.32 -16.15
C VAL A 193 2.03 -8.01 -16.48
N LEU A 194 1.95 -7.64 -17.76
CA LEU A 194 1.28 -6.41 -18.19
C LEU A 194 -0.22 -6.44 -17.88
N GLY A 195 -0.88 -7.56 -18.18
CA GLY A 195 -2.30 -7.75 -17.86
C GLY A 195 -2.59 -7.66 -16.37
N LYS A 196 -1.72 -8.20 -15.51
CA LYS A 196 -1.84 -8.02 -14.05
C LYS A 196 -1.64 -6.59 -13.61
N CYS A 197 -0.63 -5.89 -14.13
CA CYS A 197 -0.43 -4.47 -13.82
C CYS A 197 -1.66 -3.65 -14.19
N GLN A 198 -2.23 -3.90 -15.37
CA GLN A 198 -3.45 -3.25 -15.83
C GLN A 198 -4.65 -3.54 -14.91
N ASN A 199 -4.89 -4.81 -14.56
CA ASN A 199 -6.00 -5.19 -13.69
C ASN A 199 -5.92 -4.56 -12.29
N ILE A 200 -4.71 -4.42 -11.74
CA ILE A 200 -4.49 -3.73 -10.47
C ILE A 200 -4.84 -2.25 -10.65
N GLN A 201 -4.30 -1.59 -11.67
CA GLN A 201 -4.50 -0.15 -11.91
C GLN A 201 -5.96 0.22 -12.20
N GLU A 202 -6.68 -0.56 -13.00
CA GLU A 202 -8.06 -0.24 -13.42
C GLU A 202 -9.07 -0.34 -12.28
N ARG A 203 -8.82 -1.22 -11.30
CA ARG A 203 -9.75 -1.48 -10.18
C ARG A 203 -9.50 -0.58 -8.97
N SER A 204 -8.33 0.06 -8.89
CA SER A 204 -7.96 0.90 -7.73
C SER A 204 -8.78 2.18 -7.58
N PRO A 205 -9.11 2.97 -8.64
CA PRO A 205 -9.79 4.24 -8.47
C PRO A 205 -11.16 4.14 -7.79
N GLU A 206 -11.94 3.13 -8.17
CA GLU A 206 -13.27 2.89 -7.56
C GLU A 206 -13.15 2.52 -6.08
N MET A 207 -12.21 1.62 -5.76
CA MET A 207 -11.93 1.23 -4.38
C MET A 207 -11.46 2.41 -3.52
N ILE A 208 -10.55 3.25 -4.05
CA ILE A 208 -10.04 4.44 -3.34
C ILE A 208 -11.17 5.45 -3.11
N SER A 209 -12.02 5.67 -4.12
CA SER A 209 -13.17 6.56 -4.01
C SER A 209 -14.16 6.10 -2.94
N ALA A 210 -14.45 4.79 -2.91
CA ALA A 210 -15.30 4.19 -1.89
C ALA A 210 -14.67 4.34 -0.49
N ALA A 211 -13.38 4.02 -0.34
CA ALA A 211 -12.67 4.14 0.92
C ALA A 211 -12.66 5.58 1.46
N PHE A 212 -12.36 6.56 0.60
CA PHE A 212 -12.38 7.97 0.98
C PHE A 212 -13.77 8.44 1.39
N SER A 213 -14.80 8.07 0.61
CA SER A 213 -16.19 8.41 0.93
C SER A 213 -16.62 7.81 2.27
N SER A 214 -16.28 6.55 2.53
CA SER A 214 -16.54 5.88 3.80
C SER A 214 -15.81 6.55 4.97
N PHE A 215 -14.56 6.98 4.76
CA PHE A 215 -13.79 7.68 5.78
C PHE A 215 -14.44 9.02 6.17
N VAL A 216 -14.83 9.84 5.18
CA VAL A 216 -15.55 11.09 5.41
C VAL A 216 -16.88 10.85 6.12
N ALA A 217 -17.65 9.86 5.67
CA ALA A 217 -18.92 9.51 6.31
C ALA A 217 -18.72 9.09 7.78
N CYS A 218 -17.72 8.27 8.07
CA CYS A 218 -17.39 7.85 9.43
C CYS A 218 -17.08 9.06 10.33
N GLN A 219 -16.26 10.01 9.86
CA GLN A 219 -15.94 11.21 10.64
C GLN A 219 -17.17 12.08 10.91
N VAL A 220 -17.97 12.35 9.87
CA VAL A 220 -19.17 13.19 10.01
C VAL A 220 -20.15 12.56 11.00
N ILE A 221 -20.46 11.27 10.84
CA ILE A 221 -21.43 10.59 11.71
C ILE A 221 -20.89 10.49 13.14
N MET A 222 -19.60 10.19 13.33
CA MET A 222 -18.99 10.13 14.66
C MET A 222 -19.08 11.48 15.39
N ASN A 223 -18.75 12.57 14.71
CA ASN A 223 -18.83 13.91 15.27
C ASN A 223 -20.28 14.33 15.54
N ALA A 224 -21.18 14.15 14.58
CA ALA A 224 -22.60 14.47 14.73
C ALA A 224 -23.22 13.71 15.91
N ARG A 225 -22.93 12.41 16.04
CA ARG A 225 -23.42 11.57 17.15
C ARG A 225 -22.93 12.07 18.49
N SER A 226 -21.66 12.49 18.56
CA SER A 226 -21.07 13.05 19.78
C SER A 226 -21.77 14.36 20.16
N THR A 227 -21.98 15.26 19.20
CA THR A 227 -22.71 16.51 19.39
C THR A 227 -24.14 16.27 19.87
N GLU A 228 -24.93 15.46 19.15
CA GLU A 228 -26.32 15.14 19.52
C GLU A 228 -26.48 14.60 20.94
N ASN A 229 -25.48 13.84 21.42
CA ASN A 229 -25.54 13.22 22.73
C ASN A 229 -25.05 14.15 23.85
N ILE A 230 -24.01 14.95 23.61
CA ILE A 230 -23.32 15.74 24.64
C ILE A 230 -23.84 17.18 24.71
N GLU A 231 -24.13 17.81 23.57
CA GLU A 231 -24.58 19.22 23.48
C GLU A 231 -25.78 19.54 24.39
N PRO A 232 -26.81 18.68 24.53
CA PRO A 232 -27.94 18.95 25.42
C PRO A 232 -27.57 19.16 26.89
N LEU A 233 -26.39 18.68 27.32
CA LEU A 233 -25.90 18.88 28.68
C LEU A 233 -25.42 20.31 28.94
N LEU A 234 -25.04 21.06 27.89
CA LEU A 234 -24.62 22.46 28.03
C LEU A 234 -25.72 23.33 28.64
N GLN A 235 -26.98 23.06 28.31
CA GLN A 235 -28.14 23.76 28.87
C GLN A 235 -28.27 23.55 30.39
N LYS A 236 -27.72 22.44 30.92
CA LYS A 236 -27.70 22.11 32.35
C LYS A 236 -26.45 22.66 33.06
N LEU A 237 -25.49 23.21 32.31
CA LEU A 237 -24.19 23.69 32.79
C LEU A 237 -24.04 25.19 32.50
N PRO A 238 -24.66 26.09 33.29
CA PRO A 238 -24.70 27.52 32.99
C PRO A 238 -23.31 28.20 32.97
N LEU A 239 -22.32 27.62 33.66
CA LEU A 239 -20.93 28.11 33.65
C LEU A 239 -20.15 27.72 32.38
N SER A 240 -20.74 26.95 31.46
CA SER A 240 -20.10 26.58 30.19
C SER A 240 -19.97 27.75 29.21
N ALA A 241 -20.77 28.82 29.36
CA ALA A 241 -20.77 29.97 28.46
C ALA A 241 -19.40 30.66 28.36
N GLU A 242 -18.67 30.77 29.48
CA GLU A 242 -17.33 31.37 29.48
C GLU A 242 -16.36 30.56 28.61
N ALA A 243 -16.36 29.23 28.76
CA ALA A 243 -15.54 28.34 27.96
C ALA A 243 -15.89 28.43 26.46
N ILE A 244 -17.18 28.46 26.11
CA ILE A 244 -17.65 28.62 24.73
C ILE A 244 -17.16 29.95 24.14
N CYS A 245 -17.33 31.06 24.86
CA CYS A 245 -16.85 32.37 24.41
C CYS A 245 -15.32 32.40 24.22
N MET A 246 -14.56 31.72 25.07
CA MET A 246 -13.12 31.59 24.90
C MET A 246 -12.76 30.80 23.64
N ILE A 247 -13.49 29.71 23.34
CA ILE A 247 -13.29 28.93 22.12
C ILE A 247 -13.57 29.79 20.88
N CYS A 248 -14.73 30.47 20.79
CA CYS A 248 -15.08 31.31 19.64
C CYS A 248 -14.03 32.41 19.37
N LYS A 249 -13.53 33.05 20.43
CA LYS A 249 -12.47 34.07 20.31
C LYS A 249 -11.18 33.51 19.73
N ASN A 250 -10.83 32.27 20.09
CA ASN A 250 -9.61 31.62 19.65
C ASN A 250 -9.74 31.02 18.24
N SER A 251 -10.94 30.64 17.81
CA SER A 251 -11.19 30.05 16.49
C SER A 251 -11.43 31.07 15.38
N HIS A 252 -11.64 32.36 15.71
CA HIS A 252 -12.15 33.36 14.75
C HIS A 252 -13.49 32.96 14.10
N GLU A 253 -14.23 32.04 14.74
CA GLU A 253 -15.52 31.55 14.28
C GLU A 253 -16.60 31.88 15.31
N ASP A 254 -17.74 32.42 14.85
CA ASP A 254 -18.94 32.55 15.68
C ASP A 254 -19.65 31.18 15.72
N LEU A 255 -19.29 30.33 16.68
CA LEU A 255 -19.78 28.95 16.77
C LEU A 255 -21.26 28.80 17.22
N LEU A 256 -22.03 29.88 17.33
CA LEU A 256 -23.45 29.83 17.69
C LEU A 256 -24.24 30.98 17.02
N THR A 257 -24.91 30.68 15.91
CA THR A 257 -26.17 31.32 15.48
C THR A 257 -27.25 30.28 15.34
#